data_AF-A0A1B6GZM1-F1
#
_entry.id   AF-A0A1B6GZM1-F1
#
_cell.length_a   1.000
_cell.length_b   1.000
_cell.length_c   1.000
_cell.angle_alpha   90.00
_cell.angle_beta   90.00
_cell.angle_gamma   90.00
#
_symmetry.space_group_name_H-M   'P 1'
#
loop_
_entity.id
_entity.type
_entity.pdbx_description
1 polymer ?
#
loop_
_entity_poly.entity_id
_entity_poly.type
_entity_poly.pdbx_seq_one_letter_code
_entity_poly.pdbx_strand_id
1 'polypeptide(L)'
;MHCMIHRQALASKTLPESLKSAMEMVINMVNAVKRSSFNSCIFKKLCAMLDSEHETLFFHTEVRWLSKGNMLERLFELREEMKVFFIETKMQRFLEDLCDPTFEVQLAYLV
;
A
#
# COMPACT_ATOMS: atom_id res chain seq x y z
N MET A 1 7.49 28.22 -0.20
CA MET A 1 6.66 27.14 -0.79
C MET A 1 6.29 26.12 0.30
N HIS A 2 5.36 26.45 1.21
CA HIS A 2 4.90 25.57 2.31
C HIS A 2 3.41 25.20 2.19
N CYS A 3 2.72 25.72 1.17
CA CYS A 3 1.28 25.58 1.00
C CYS A 3 0.83 24.18 0.55
N MET A 4 1.69 23.41 -0.14
CA MET A 4 1.31 22.06 -0.60
C MET A 4 1.20 21.08 0.56
N ILE A 5 2.14 21.11 1.51
CA ILE A 5 2.08 20.25 2.72
C ILE A 5 0.86 20.61 3.57
N HIS A 6 0.56 21.90 3.74
CA HIS A 6 -0.59 22.33 4.53
C HIS A 6 -1.94 22.01 3.83
N ARG A 7 -2.00 22.09 2.49
CA ARG A 7 -3.16 21.68 1.70
C ARG A 7 -3.36 20.16 1.72
N GLN A 8 -2.29 19.38 1.59
CA GLN A 8 -2.33 17.92 1.73
C GLN A 8 -2.76 17.51 3.14
N ALA A 9 -2.27 18.19 4.18
CA ALA A 9 -2.68 17.96 5.57
C ALA A 9 -4.13 18.38 5.86
N LEU A 10 -4.65 19.39 5.16
CA LEU A 10 -6.04 19.80 5.27
C LEU A 10 -6.96 18.84 4.50
N ALA A 11 -6.55 18.41 3.30
CA ALA A 11 -7.24 17.42 2.48
C ALA A 11 -7.32 16.07 3.18
N SER A 12 -6.25 15.64 3.87
CA SER A 12 -6.26 14.39 4.64
C SER A 12 -7.26 14.42 5.81
N LYS A 13 -7.49 15.59 6.42
CA LYS A 13 -8.55 15.79 7.43
C LYS A 13 -9.95 15.76 6.83
N THR A 14 -10.11 16.12 5.56
CA THR A 14 -11.39 16.14 4.82
C THR A 14 -11.60 14.90 3.93
N LEU A 15 -10.73 13.88 4.04
CA LEU A 15 -10.89 12.66 3.27
C LEU A 15 -12.26 12.01 3.57
N PRO A 16 -13.04 11.69 2.53
CA PRO A 16 -14.19 10.80 2.62
C PRO A 16 -13.87 9.54 3.42
N GLU A 17 -14.84 9.02 4.17
CA GLU A 17 -14.67 7.81 4.97
C GLU A 17 -14.21 6.62 4.14
N SER A 18 -14.65 6.52 2.88
CA SER A 18 -14.21 5.50 1.94
C SER A 18 -12.69 5.53 1.68
N LEU A 19 -12.11 6.72 1.49
CA LEU A 19 -10.66 6.86 1.29
C LEU A 19 -9.85 6.62 2.56
N LYS A 20 -10.40 6.97 3.73
CA LYS A 20 -9.77 6.62 5.02
C LYS A 20 -9.74 5.11 5.22
N SER A 21 -10.85 4.43 4.93
CA SER A 21 -10.93 2.97 5.00
C SER A 21 -9.95 2.31 4.03
N ALA A 22 -9.86 2.81 2.79
CA ALA A 22 -8.88 2.32 1.82
C ALA A 22 -7.44 2.48 2.34
N MET A 23 -7.12 3.63 2.94
CA MET A 23 -5.81 3.88 3.52
C MET A 23 -5.49 2.93 4.69
N GLU A 24 -6.43 2.67 5.59
CA GLU A 24 -6.25 1.69 6.67
C GLU A 24 -6.03 0.28 6.14
N MET A 25 -6.74 -0.09 5.07
CA MET A 25 -6.61 -1.37 4.39
C MET A 25 -5.21 -1.56 3.77
N VAL A 26 -4.70 -0.55 3.06
CA VAL A 26 -3.31 -0.51 2.56
C VAL A 26 -2.32 -0.71 3.70
N ILE A 27 -2.48 0.02 4.82
CA ILE A 27 -1.60 -0.12 5.99
C ILE A 27 -1.63 -1.56 6.52
N ASN A 28 -2.81 -2.18 6.60
CA ASN A 28 -2.95 -3.56 7.04
C ASN A 28 -2.28 -4.57 6.09
N MET A 29 -2.38 -4.36 4.77
CA MET A 29 -1.70 -5.18 3.75
C MET A 29 -0.18 -5.10 3.91
N VAL A 30 0.38 -3.88 3.96
CA VAL A 30 1.82 -3.66 4.16
C VAL A 30 2.29 -4.29 5.47
N ASN A 31 1.52 -4.10 6.54
CA ASN A 31 1.82 -4.70 7.84
C ASN A 31 1.78 -6.24 7.77
N ALA A 32 0.85 -6.86 7.04
CA ALA A 32 0.79 -8.31 6.91
C ALA A 32 2.03 -8.90 6.22
N VAL A 33 2.55 -8.21 5.19
CA VAL A 33 3.81 -8.57 4.52
C VAL A 33 5.00 -8.37 5.48
N LYS A 34 5.02 -7.25 6.21
CA LYS A 34 6.17 -6.83 7.04
C LYS A 34 6.21 -7.46 8.43
N ARG A 35 5.09 -7.93 8.97
CA ARG A 35 4.98 -8.51 10.33
C ARG A 35 5.80 -9.78 10.49
N SER A 36 6.04 -10.50 9.40
CA SER A 36 6.82 -11.74 9.38
C SER A 36 8.05 -11.56 8.49
N SER A 37 9.23 -11.85 9.05
CA SER A 37 10.49 -11.87 8.29
C SER A 37 10.44 -12.87 7.14
N PHE A 38 9.71 -13.97 7.31
CA PHE A 38 9.45 -14.96 6.27
C PHE A 38 8.59 -14.38 5.15
N ASN A 39 7.48 -13.71 5.49
CA ASN A 39 6.62 -13.05 4.49
C ASN A 39 7.37 -11.98 3.71
N SER A 40 8.17 -11.16 4.41
CA SER A 40 9.02 -10.15 3.76
C SER A 40 10.07 -10.77 2.83
N CYS A 41 10.65 -11.92 3.21
CA CYS A 41 11.61 -12.65 2.38
C CYS A 41 10.95 -13.25 1.14
N ILE A 42 9.76 -13.86 1.28
CA ILE A 42 8.98 -14.37 0.14
C ILE A 42 8.61 -13.23 -0.80
N PHE A 43 8.02 -12.16 -0.26
CA PHE A 43 7.61 -11.02 -1.06
C PHE A 43 8.78 -10.43 -1.84
N LYS A 44 9.95 -10.30 -1.20
CA LYS A 44 11.17 -9.83 -1.86
C LYS A 44 11.59 -10.73 -3.02
N LYS A 45 11.59 -12.05 -2.81
CA LYS A 45 11.93 -13.02 -3.86
C LYS A 45 10.93 -12.97 -5.01
N LEU A 46 9.64 -12.83 -4.69
CA LEU A 46 8.56 -12.72 -5.67
C LEU A 46 8.72 -11.48 -6.54
N CYS A 47 9.02 -10.31 -5.94
CA CYS A 47 9.31 -9.09 -6.69
C CYS A 47 10.54 -9.26 -7.61
N ALA A 48 11.62 -9.87 -7.11
CA ALA A 48 12.79 -10.13 -7.92
C ALA A 48 12.53 -11.13 -9.07
N MET A 49 11.64 -12.10 -8.87
CA MET A 49 11.24 -13.06 -9.91
C MET A 49 10.37 -12.42 -10.99
N LEU A 50 9.56 -11.42 -10.63
CA LEU A 50 8.67 -10.71 -11.53
C LEU A 50 9.34 -9.49 -12.19
N ASP A 51 10.64 -9.30 -11.97
CA ASP A 51 11.44 -8.17 -12.47
C ASP A 51 10.85 -6.81 -12.08
N SER A 52 10.28 -6.74 -10.86
CA SER A 52 9.68 -5.53 -10.34
C SER A 52 10.72 -4.45 -10.08
N GLU A 53 10.37 -3.19 -10.33
CA GLU A 53 11.24 -2.03 -10.05
C GLU A 53 11.63 -1.92 -8.57
N HIS A 54 10.78 -2.47 -7.68
CA HIS A 54 10.97 -2.42 -6.24
C HIS A 54 10.85 -3.81 -5.61
N GLU A 55 11.86 -4.19 -4.83
CA GLU A 55 11.85 -5.51 -4.16
C GLU A 55 11.26 -5.48 -2.75
N THR A 56 11.00 -4.30 -2.18
CA THR A 56 10.53 -4.18 -0.79
C THR A 56 9.60 -3.00 -0.57
N LEU A 57 8.51 -3.24 0.16
CA LEU A 57 7.61 -2.18 0.62
C LEU A 57 8.25 -1.32 1.71
N PHE A 58 7.83 -0.06 1.82
CA PHE A 58 8.20 0.79 2.95
C PHE A 58 7.36 0.47 4.19
N PHE A 59 7.95 0.61 5.38
CA PHE A 59 7.22 0.48 6.64
C PHE A 59 6.39 1.74 6.92
N HIS A 60 5.24 1.60 7.57
CA HIS A 60 4.55 2.76 8.13
C HIS A 60 5.32 3.25 9.36
N THR A 61 6.16 4.27 9.21
CA THR A 61 6.64 5.01 10.37
C THR A 61 5.82 6.29 10.48
N GLU A 62 5.10 6.43 11.59
CA GLU A 62 4.11 7.48 11.90
C GLU A 62 4.67 8.92 11.89
N VAL A 63 5.92 9.12 11.47
CA VAL A 63 6.66 10.35 11.74
C VAL A 63 6.50 11.41 10.64
N ARG A 64 5.95 11.09 9.45
CA ARG A 64 5.77 12.07 8.34
C ARG A 64 4.74 11.64 7.29
N TRP A 65 3.88 12.55 6.85
CA TRP A 65 2.99 12.34 5.68
C TRP A 65 3.74 11.87 4.41
N LEU A 66 4.99 12.30 4.25
CA LEU A 66 5.87 11.85 3.16
C LEU A 66 6.12 10.33 3.16
N SER A 67 6.19 9.67 4.33
CA SER A 67 6.36 8.20 4.38
C SER A 67 5.09 7.46 3.96
N LYS A 68 3.91 8.08 4.15
CA LYS A 68 2.62 7.55 3.69
C LYS A 68 2.50 7.64 2.18
N GLY A 69 2.86 8.78 1.58
CA GLY A 69 2.88 8.95 0.12
C GLY A 69 3.80 7.94 -0.57
N ASN A 70 5.06 7.86 -0.15
CA ASN A 70 6.02 6.92 -0.75
C ASN A 70 5.63 5.44 -0.57
N MET A 71 4.94 5.11 0.53
CA MET A 71 4.41 3.76 0.73
C MET A 71 3.26 3.47 -0.24
N LEU A 72 2.32 4.41 -0.39
CA LEU A 72 1.17 4.26 -1.28
C LEU A 72 1.62 4.12 -2.73
N GLU A 73 2.52 4.99 -3.18
CA GLU A 73 3.13 4.94 -4.52
C GLU A 73 3.76 3.57 -4.78
N ARG A 74 4.62 3.10 -3.86
CA ARG A 74 5.26 1.80 -3.99
C ARG A 74 4.29 0.62 -3.94
N LEU A 75 3.24 0.69 -3.11
CA LEU A 75 2.23 -0.37 -3.07
C LEU A 75 1.43 -0.41 -4.37
N PHE A 76 1.13 0.75 -4.95
CA PHE A 76 0.42 0.85 -6.22
C PHE A 76 1.24 0.28 -7.38
N GLU A 77 2.54 0.57 -7.43
CA GLU A 77 3.47 -0.05 -8.38
C GLU A 77 3.55 -1.57 -8.20
N LEU A 78 3.61 -2.04 -6.95
CA LEU A 78 3.72 -3.47 -6.60
C LEU A 78 2.37 -4.18 -6.43
N ARG A 79 1.26 -3.63 -6.95
CA ARG A 79 -0.09 -4.15 -6.69
C ARG A 79 -0.30 -5.54 -7.29
N GLU A 80 0.34 -5.85 -8.41
CA GLU A 80 0.23 -7.16 -9.06
C GLU A 80 1.04 -8.21 -8.28
N GLU A 81 2.22 -7.86 -7.80
CA GLU A 81 3.06 -8.65 -6.91
C GLU A 81 2.34 -8.92 -5.58
N MET A 82 1.63 -7.92 -5.05
CA MET A 82 0.77 -8.08 -3.88
C MET A 82 -0.34 -9.10 -4.12
N LYS A 83 -1.03 -9.05 -5.26
CA LYS A 83 -2.07 -10.03 -5.61
C LYS A 83 -1.49 -11.44 -5.63
N VAL A 84 -0.35 -11.65 -6.31
CA VAL A 84 0.31 -12.97 -6.36
C VAL A 84 0.73 -13.43 -4.96
N PHE A 85 1.33 -12.54 -4.17
CA PHE A 85 1.72 -12.85 -2.79
C PHE A 85 0.53 -13.25 -1.92
N PHE A 86 -0.61 -12.57 -2.02
CA PHE A 86 -1.80 -12.92 -1.24
C PHE A 86 -2.48 -14.21 -1.71
N ILE A 87 -2.36 -14.56 -2.99
CA ILE A 87 -2.76 -15.88 -3.50
C ILE A 87 -1.90 -16.96 -2.84
N GLU A 88 -0.57 -16.83 -2.88
CA GLU A 88 0.36 -17.83 -2.34
C GLU A 88 0.24 -17.98 -0.82
N THR A 89 0.04 -16.87 -0.11
CA THR A 89 -0.07 -16.85 1.37
C THR A 89 -1.50 -17.08 1.88
N LYS A 90 -2.47 -17.30 0.98
CA LYS A 90 -3.89 -17.55 1.29
C LYS A 90 -4.55 -16.41 2.07
N MET A 91 -4.14 -15.17 1.83
CA MET A 91 -4.73 -13.96 2.44
C MET A 91 -5.90 -13.43 1.59
N GLN A 92 -6.95 -14.23 1.44
CA GLN A 92 -8.06 -13.96 0.51
C GLN A 92 -8.71 -12.59 0.71
N ARG A 93 -8.88 -12.14 1.96
CA ARG A 93 -9.45 -10.82 2.25
C ARG A 93 -8.73 -9.69 1.51
N PHE A 94 -7.40 -9.66 1.58
CA PHE A 94 -6.62 -8.61 0.91
C PHE A 94 -6.61 -8.75 -0.61
N LEU A 95 -6.76 -9.98 -1.11
CA LEU A 95 -6.89 -10.22 -2.54
C LEU A 95 -8.23 -9.71 -3.08
N GLU A 96 -9.32 -9.96 -2.36
CA GLU A 96 -10.66 -9.45 -2.72
C GLU A 96 -10.65 -7.93 -2.79
N ASP A 97 -10.06 -7.28 -1.79
CA ASP A 97 -9.89 -5.83 -1.74
C ASP A 97 -9.09 -5.30 -2.95
N LEU A 98 -7.96 -5.93 -3.30
CA LEU A 98 -7.14 -5.52 -4.46
C LEU A 98 -7.77 -5.82 -5.83
N CYS A 99 -8.79 -6.67 -5.87
CA CYS A 99 -9.55 -6.99 -7.08
C CYS A 99 -10.82 -6.12 -7.22
N ASP A 100 -11.20 -5.36 -6.18
CA ASP A 100 -12.33 -4.42 -6.26
C ASP A 100 -11.93 -3.19 -7.09
N PRO A 101 -12.59 -2.93 -8.23
CA PRO A 101 -12.32 -1.75 -9.06
C PRO A 101 -12.52 -0.44 -8.29
N THR A 102 -13.40 -0.44 -7.28
CA THR A 102 -13.65 0.74 -6.44
C THR A 102 -12.42 1.04 -5.59
N PHE A 103 -11.84 0.01 -4.96
CA PHE A 103 -10.61 0.13 -4.19
C PHE A 103 -9.43 0.53 -5.07
N GLU A 104 -9.32 0.02 -6.30
CA GLU A 104 -8.26 0.40 -7.23
C GLU A 104 -8.31 1.90 -7.59
N VAL A 105 -9.51 2.45 -7.85
CA VAL A 105 -9.70 3.89 -8.07
C VAL A 105 -9.36 4.70 -6.82
N GLN A 106 -9.74 4.21 -5.65
CA GLN A 106 -9.42 4.87 -4.38
C GLN A 106 -7.91 4.88 -4.11
N LEU A 107 -7.23 3.77 -4.40
CA LEU A 107 -5.78 3.66 -4.28
C LEU A 107 -5.09 4.62 -5.26
N ALA A 108 -5.52 4.66 -6.52
CA ALA A 108 -5.00 5.58 -7.53
C ALA A 108 -5.23 7.06 -7.17
N TYR A 109 -6.31 7.37 -6.45
CA TYR A 109 -6.56 8.73 -5.94
C TYR A 109 -5.63 9.11 -4.77
N LEU A 110 -5.16 8.12 -4.00
CA LEU A 110 -4.33 8.33 -2.81
C LEU A 110 -2.84 8.49 -3.14
N VAL A 111 -2.40 8.07 -4.32
CA VAL A 111 -1.04 8.25 -4.88
C VAL A 111 -0.92 9.64 -5.51
#